data_AF-A0A7S0QBZ3-F1
#
_entry.id   AF-A0A7S0QBZ3-F1
#
_cell.length_a   1.000
_cell.length_b   1.000
_cell.length_c   1.000
_cell.angle_alpha   90.00
_cell.angle_beta   90.00
_cell.angle_gamma   90.00
#
_symmetry.space_group_name_H-M   'P 1'
#
loop_
_entity.id
_entity.type
_entity.pdbx_description
1 polymer ?
#
loop_
_entity_poly.entity_id
_entity_poly.type
_entity_poly.pdbx_seq_one_letter_code
_entity_poly.pdbx_strand_id
1 'polypeptide(L)'
;CVCAEMANRLLQRGVSDPHKCYVSHDIDSSLPSLLTEAMKLLEARFMNLDQDMADTLTFSELSNELSLVGFTDEEKLGDLFRRVDTDKSGTLNFSEFLSLLYLWHNVANGDYSAFFKHPSNAKIVAEAFASMEAQMTKYDVDKSRRLDLNELHAFFQDQWPEATAQGSGILENVLPLFTKAGRDLSFPGFMLLLYTVSCRMPGSNLNGKYAPQPRRVSTASGVGPDSQFWRELVDAFAVLQTDF
;
A
#
# COMPACT_ATOMS: atom_id res chain seq x y z
N CYS A 1 9.65 -10.14 31.17
CA CYS A 1 9.74 -10.65 29.78
C CYS A 1 9.60 -9.45 28.86
N VAL A 2 10.50 -9.28 27.88
CA VAL A 2 10.57 -8.08 27.01
C VAL A 2 9.21 -7.73 26.37
N CYS A 3 8.35 -8.72 26.13
CA CYS A 3 6.97 -8.53 25.67
C CYS A 3 6.09 -7.68 26.62
N ALA A 4 6.28 -7.78 27.94
CA ALA A 4 5.49 -7.02 28.91
C ALA A 4 5.91 -5.55 28.98
N GLU A 5 7.18 -5.24 28.73
CA GLU A 5 7.71 -3.87 28.70
C GLU A 5 7.30 -3.12 27.43
N MET A 6 7.30 -3.81 26.29
CA MET A 6 6.82 -3.30 25.01
C MET A 6 5.30 -3.06 25.05
N ALA A 7 4.52 -4.01 25.60
CA ALA A 7 3.08 -3.86 25.78
C ALA A 7 2.72 -2.69 26.72
N ASN A 8 3.47 -2.48 27.79
CA ASN A 8 3.23 -1.38 28.72
C ASN A 8 3.58 0.00 28.10
N ARG A 9 4.61 0.07 27.24
CA ARG A 9 4.94 1.29 26.48
C ARG A 9 3.88 1.63 25.43
N LEU A 10 3.23 0.63 24.83
CA LEU A 10 2.18 0.84 23.82
C LEU A 10 0.83 1.21 24.46
N LEU A 11 0.50 0.63 25.62
CA LEU A 11 -0.67 1.00 26.41
C LEU A 11 -0.60 2.44 26.97
N GLN A 12 0.59 2.93 27.34
CA GLN A 12 0.79 4.32 27.74
C GLN A 12 0.71 5.33 26.58
N ARG A 13 0.73 4.86 25.32
CA ARG A 13 0.75 5.66 24.08
C ARG A 13 -0.60 5.70 23.35
N GLY A 14 -1.67 5.13 23.92
CA GLY A 14 -3.00 5.09 23.29
C GLY A 14 -3.09 4.20 22.05
N VAL A 15 -2.05 3.41 21.76
CA VAL A 15 -2.00 2.48 20.63
C VAL A 15 -2.48 1.12 21.12
N SER A 16 -3.48 0.57 20.44
CA SER A 16 -3.96 -0.80 20.65
C SER A 16 -2.78 -1.76 20.67
N ASP A 17 -2.70 -2.61 21.69
CA ASP A 17 -1.66 -3.64 21.82
C ASP A 17 -1.45 -4.39 20.48
N PRO A 18 -0.23 -4.42 19.90
CA PRO A 18 0.05 -5.04 18.60
C PRO A 18 -0.04 -6.57 18.65
N HIS A 19 -0.03 -7.17 19.84
CA HIS A 19 -0.40 -8.57 20.03
C HIS A 19 -1.93 -8.79 20.05
N LYS A 20 -2.70 -7.69 20.06
CA LYS A 20 -4.15 -7.62 20.11
C LYS A 20 -4.78 -7.10 18.82
N CYS A 21 -3.98 -6.73 17.82
CA CYS A 21 -4.40 -6.61 16.41
C CYS A 21 -4.66 -8.01 15.84
N TYR A 22 -5.68 -8.66 16.39
CA TYR A 22 -6.26 -9.88 15.89
C TYR A 22 -7.39 -9.48 14.94
N VAL A 23 -7.22 -9.78 13.66
CA VAL A 23 -8.31 -9.63 12.71
C VAL A 23 -9.20 -10.88 12.79
N SER A 24 -10.51 -10.67 12.87
CA SER A 24 -11.55 -11.70 13.04
C SER A 24 -11.45 -12.83 12.01
N HIS A 25 -11.95 -14.02 12.39
CA HIS A 25 -11.79 -15.29 11.69
C HIS A 25 -12.49 -15.43 10.31
N ASP A 26 -13.17 -14.39 9.82
CA ASP A 26 -13.90 -14.41 8.55
C ASP A 26 -13.73 -13.06 7.82
N ILE A 27 -12.54 -12.80 7.29
CA ILE A 27 -12.36 -11.69 6.34
C ILE A 27 -12.94 -12.15 5.01
N ASP A 28 -13.86 -11.38 4.45
CA ASP A 28 -14.33 -11.61 3.10
C ASP A 28 -13.15 -11.60 2.12
N SER A 29 -13.11 -12.58 1.22
CA SER A 29 -12.05 -12.75 0.21
C SER A 29 -12.01 -11.65 -0.85
N SER A 30 -12.93 -10.68 -0.80
CA SER A 30 -12.89 -9.51 -1.67
C SER A 30 -11.62 -8.68 -1.44
N LEU A 31 -11.05 -8.17 -2.54
CA LEU A 31 -9.84 -7.36 -2.47
C LEU A 31 -9.99 -6.16 -1.52
N PRO A 32 -11.09 -5.38 -1.51
CA PRO A 32 -11.23 -4.23 -0.61
C PRO A 32 -11.13 -4.59 0.89
N SER A 33 -11.77 -5.68 1.30
CA SER A 33 -11.79 -6.14 2.69
C SER A 33 -10.41 -6.64 3.12
N LEU A 34 -9.82 -7.50 2.29
CA LEU A 34 -8.49 -8.06 2.53
C LEU A 34 -7.40 -6.98 2.54
N LEU A 35 -7.46 -6.04 1.61
CA LEU A 35 -6.54 -4.90 1.53
C LEU A 35 -6.67 -3.99 2.76
N THR A 36 -7.88 -3.71 3.21
CA THR A 36 -8.11 -2.86 4.40
C THR A 36 -7.44 -3.46 5.63
N GLU A 37 -7.62 -4.76 5.85
CA GLU A 37 -7.02 -5.45 7.00
C GLU A 37 -5.50 -5.59 6.87
N ALA A 38 -4.99 -5.91 5.67
CA ALA A 38 -3.56 -5.91 5.42
C ALA A 38 -2.95 -4.52 5.69
N MET A 39 -3.54 -3.44 5.17
CA MET A 39 -3.00 -2.08 5.36
C MET A 39 -2.97 -1.66 6.82
N LYS A 40 -3.96 -2.04 7.64
CA LYS A 40 -3.91 -1.83 9.09
C LYS A 40 -2.72 -2.55 9.73
N LEU A 41 -2.49 -3.80 9.34
CA LEU A 41 -1.35 -4.58 9.84
C LEU A 41 -0.02 -3.98 9.41
N LEU A 42 0.08 -3.49 8.18
CA LEU A 42 1.27 -2.86 7.63
C LEU A 42 1.57 -1.51 8.30
N GLU A 43 0.56 -0.66 8.48
CA GLU A 43 0.68 0.61 9.22
C GLU A 43 1.15 0.35 10.66
N ALA A 44 0.50 -0.58 11.36
CA ALA A 44 0.85 -0.92 12.73
C ALA A 44 2.28 -1.50 12.82
N ARG A 45 2.69 -2.31 11.84
CA ARG A 45 4.05 -2.85 11.79
C ARG A 45 5.08 -1.75 11.53
N PHE A 46 4.81 -0.83 10.61
CA PHE A 46 5.70 0.30 10.34
C PHE A 46 5.87 1.17 11.59
N MET A 47 4.78 1.55 12.26
CA MET A 47 4.83 2.31 13.52
C MET A 47 5.54 1.58 14.67
N ASN A 48 5.59 0.25 14.63
CA ASN A 48 6.27 -0.54 15.64
C ASN A 48 7.78 -0.63 15.38
N LEU A 49 8.18 -0.65 14.11
CA LEU A 49 9.58 -0.62 13.69
C LEU A 49 10.19 0.78 13.86
N ASP A 50 9.41 1.83 13.64
CA ASP A 50 9.80 3.24 13.78
C ASP A 50 9.85 3.61 15.27
N GLN A 51 11.01 3.39 15.90
CA GLN A 51 11.15 3.50 17.35
C GLN A 51 11.24 4.95 17.81
N ASP A 52 11.80 5.82 16.98
CA ASP A 52 11.96 7.25 17.25
C ASP A 52 10.79 8.12 16.74
N MET A 53 9.85 7.53 15.99
CA MET A 53 8.68 8.19 15.41
C MET A 53 9.08 9.27 14.39
N ALA A 54 10.16 9.04 13.65
CA ALA A 54 10.60 9.94 12.59
C ALA A 54 9.71 9.87 11.32
N ASP A 55 8.72 8.96 11.28
CA ASP A 55 7.92 8.62 10.11
C ASP A 55 8.76 8.01 8.96
N THR A 56 9.97 7.53 9.29
CA THR A 56 10.88 6.84 8.38
C THR A 56 11.64 5.75 9.13
N LEU A 57 11.98 4.64 8.46
CA LEU A 57 12.73 3.53 9.06
C LEU A 57 14.19 3.54 8.66
N THR A 58 15.09 3.61 9.64
CA THR A 58 16.51 3.39 9.40
C THR A 58 16.82 1.90 9.19
N PHE A 59 17.93 1.59 8.52
CA PHE A 59 18.41 0.21 8.42
C PHE A 59 18.64 -0.43 9.80
N SER A 60 19.14 0.36 10.77
CA SER A 60 19.40 -0.14 12.11
C SER A 60 18.12 -0.55 12.83
N GLU A 61 17.05 0.24 12.75
CA GLU A 61 15.77 -0.10 13.39
C GLU A 61 15.18 -1.38 12.79
N LEU A 62 15.20 -1.48 11.46
CA LEU A 62 14.72 -2.65 10.75
C LEU A 62 15.55 -3.92 11.09
N SER A 63 16.88 -3.82 11.05
CA SER A 63 17.77 -4.96 11.33
C SER A 63 17.64 -5.44 12.78
N ASN A 64 17.64 -4.50 13.74
CA ASN A 64 17.51 -4.83 15.16
C ASN A 64 16.21 -5.60 15.43
N GLU A 65 15.08 -5.14 14.90
CA GLU A 65 13.79 -5.81 15.10
C GLU A 65 13.72 -7.18 14.43
N LEU A 66 14.27 -7.34 13.23
CA LEU A 66 14.30 -8.63 12.54
C LEU A 66 15.23 -9.64 13.22
N SER A 67 16.36 -9.19 13.77
CA SER A 67 17.27 -10.03 14.55
C SER A 67 16.61 -10.62 15.80
N LEU A 68 15.70 -9.87 16.44
CA LEU A 68 14.96 -10.34 17.62
C LEU A 68 13.98 -11.47 17.28
N VAL A 69 13.57 -11.56 16.02
CA VAL A 69 12.68 -12.62 15.49
C VAL A 69 13.50 -13.79 14.89
N GLY A 70 14.83 -13.71 14.95
CA GLY A 70 15.74 -14.79 14.53
C GLY A 70 16.17 -14.71 13.06
N PHE A 71 15.86 -13.62 12.36
CA PHE A 71 16.40 -13.37 11.03
C PHE A 71 17.81 -12.78 11.14
N THR A 72 18.80 -13.47 10.58
CA THR A 72 20.24 -13.16 10.78
C THR A 72 21.00 -12.80 9.49
N ASP A 73 20.31 -12.82 8.35
CA ASP A 73 20.91 -12.51 7.05
C ASP A 73 20.88 -11.00 6.76
N GLU A 74 21.75 -10.26 7.46
CA GLU A 74 21.87 -8.81 7.32
C GLU A 74 22.27 -8.37 5.91
N GLU A 75 23.04 -9.18 5.18
CA GLU A 75 23.46 -8.87 3.81
C GLU A 75 22.24 -8.81 2.88
N LYS A 76 21.40 -9.84 2.93
CA LYS A 76 20.15 -9.90 2.17
C LYS A 76 19.20 -8.76 2.54
N LEU A 77 19.08 -8.44 3.83
CA LEU A 77 18.27 -7.30 4.27
C LEU A 77 18.83 -5.97 3.76
N GLY A 78 20.15 -5.79 3.79
CA GLY A 78 20.82 -4.60 3.29
C GLY A 78 20.64 -4.43 1.78
N ASP A 79 20.66 -5.52 1.03
CA ASP A 79 20.36 -5.50 -0.41
C ASP A 79 18.92 -5.11 -0.70
N LEU A 80 17.95 -5.66 0.05
CA LEU A 80 16.55 -5.28 -0.08
C LEU A 80 16.34 -3.82 0.27
N PHE A 81 16.90 -3.35 1.38
CA PHE A 81 16.85 -1.96 1.82
C PHE A 81 17.36 -1.01 0.73
N ARG A 82 18.57 -1.25 0.22
CA ARG A 82 19.17 -0.42 -0.84
C ARG A 82 18.38 -0.40 -2.15
N ARG A 83 17.63 -1.47 -2.44
CA ARG A 83 16.78 -1.53 -3.65
C ARG A 83 15.52 -0.68 -3.52
N VAL A 84 15.02 -0.49 -2.31
CA VAL A 84 13.75 0.23 -2.07
C VAL A 84 13.95 1.65 -1.56
N ASP A 85 15.12 1.98 -1.01
CA ASP A 85 15.56 3.36 -0.74
C ASP A 85 15.89 4.06 -2.08
N THR A 86 14.82 4.44 -2.78
CA THR A 86 14.92 4.93 -4.16
C THR A 86 15.43 6.36 -4.24
N ASP A 87 15.12 7.16 -3.21
CA ASP A 87 15.59 8.54 -3.09
C ASP A 87 16.96 8.64 -2.42
N LYS A 88 17.49 7.52 -1.91
CA LYS A 88 18.79 7.43 -1.23
C LYS A 88 18.84 8.32 0.01
N SER A 89 17.71 8.47 0.68
CA SER A 89 17.62 9.19 1.95
C SER A 89 18.35 8.46 3.08
N GLY A 90 18.62 7.15 2.92
CA GLY A 90 19.20 6.30 3.96
C GLY A 90 18.16 5.84 4.99
N THR A 91 16.88 6.18 4.77
CA THR A 91 15.74 5.72 5.55
C THR A 91 14.63 5.27 4.59
N LEU A 92 13.67 4.49 5.07
CA LEU A 92 12.52 4.08 4.27
C LEU A 92 11.29 4.83 4.73
N ASN A 93 10.69 5.61 3.85
CA ASN A 93 9.33 6.09 4.09
C ASN A 93 8.32 4.94 3.93
N PHE A 94 7.05 5.18 4.27
CA PHE A 94 6.02 4.12 4.22
C PHE A 94 5.86 3.48 2.82
N SER A 95 5.95 4.25 1.75
CA SER A 95 5.85 3.72 0.36
C SER A 95 7.01 2.78 0.03
N GLU A 96 8.22 3.13 0.47
CA GLU A 96 9.41 2.29 0.30
C GLU A 96 9.36 1.05 1.18
N PHE A 97 8.78 1.15 2.39
CA PHE A 97 8.49 0.01 3.23
C PHE A 97 7.48 -0.97 2.61
N LEU A 98 6.41 -0.48 1.97
CA LEU A 98 5.51 -1.36 1.21
C LEU A 98 6.25 -2.09 0.08
N SER A 99 7.16 -1.38 -0.59
CA SER A 99 8.02 -1.96 -1.63
C SER A 99 8.98 -3.01 -1.06
N LEU A 100 9.52 -2.79 0.14
CA LEU A 100 10.35 -3.76 0.85
C LEU A 100 9.60 -5.05 1.10
N LEU A 101 8.37 -4.95 1.64
CA LEU A 101 7.53 -6.11 1.91
C LEU A 101 7.11 -6.82 0.62
N TYR A 102 6.90 -6.09 -0.46
CA TYR A 102 6.67 -6.69 -1.77
C TYR A 102 7.87 -7.50 -2.29
N LEU A 103 9.09 -6.94 -2.20
CA LEU A 103 10.29 -7.69 -2.56
C LEU A 103 10.47 -8.91 -1.65
N TRP A 104 10.17 -8.74 -0.36
CA TRP A 104 10.19 -9.83 0.60
C TRP A 104 9.20 -10.95 0.23
N HIS A 105 7.99 -10.60 -0.22
CA HIS A 105 6.99 -11.57 -0.70
C HIS A 105 7.60 -12.55 -1.70
N ASN A 106 8.30 -12.01 -2.69
CA ASN A 106 8.92 -12.77 -3.77
C ASN A 106 10.12 -13.58 -3.27
N VAL A 107 10.91 -13.00 -2.36
CA VAL A 107 12.15 -13.59 -1.87
C VAL A 107 11.93 -14.68 -0.80
N ALA A 108 10.85 -14.57 -0.04
CA ALA A 108 10.46 -15.49 1.02
C ALA A 108 9.24 -16.35 0.65
N ASN A 109 8.81 -16.35 -0.62
CA ASN A 109 7.63 -17.08 -1.10
C ASN A 109 6.36 -16.83 -0.26
N GLY A 110 6.12 -15.56 0.08
CA GLY A 110 4.97 -15.14 0.88
C GLY A 110 5.07 -15.42 2.38
N ASP A 111 6.22 -15.90 2.88
CA ASP A 111 6.45 -16.07 4.31
C ASP A 111 6.76 -14.73 4.98
N TYR A 112 5.80 -14.20 5.73
CA TYR A 112 5.97 -12.98 6.54
C TYR A 112 6.16 -13.24 8.04
N SER A 113 6.52 -14.47 8.45
CA SER A 113 6.75 -14.82 9.86
C SER A 113 7.80 -13.93 10.55
N ALA A 114 8.80 -13.46 9.79
CA ALA A 114 9.80 -12.50 10.27
C ALA A 114 9.20 -11.12 10.64
N PHE A 115 8.10 -10.74 10.00
CA PHE A 115 7.43 -9.45 10.23
C PHE A 115 6.23 -9.56 11.17
N PHE A 116 5.56 -10.71 11.21
CA PHE A 116 4.35 -10.90 12.02
C PHE A 116 4.46 -12.15 12.89
N LYS A 117 4.43 -11.93 14.22
CA LYS A 117 4.45 -13.00 15.21
C LYS A 117 3.23 -13.92 15.12
N HIS A 118 2.07 -13.39 14.71
CA HIS A 118 0.85 -14.17 14.59
C HIS A 118 0.67 -14.68 13.15
N PRO A 119 0.56 -16.00 12.91
CA PRO A 119 0.45 -16.58 11.57
C PRO A 119 -0.72 -16.03 10.76
N SER A 120 -1.86 -15.74 11.40
CA SER A 120 -3.01 -15.15 10.69
C SER A 120 -2.68 -13.77 10.10
N ASN A 121 -1.88 -12.94 10.79
CA ASN A 121 -1.52 -11.61 10.28
C ASN A 121 -0.57 -11.74 9.09
N ALA A 122 0.40 -12.65 9.17
CA ALA A 122 1.27 -12.98 8.04
C ALA A 122 0.45 -13.48 6.83
N LYS A 123 -0.55 -14.34 7.09
CA LYS A 123 -1.44 -14.89 6.05
C LYS A 123 -2.26 -13.79 5.36
N ILE A 124 -2.88 -12.89 6.12
CA ILE A 124 -3.66 -11.76 5.57
C ILE A 124 -2.81 -10.91 4.64
N VAL A 125 -1.59 -10.58 5.08
CA VAL A 125 -0.65 -9.81 4.26
C VAL A 125 -0.27 -10.59 3.01
N ALA A 126 0.08 -11.87 3.12
CA ALA A 126 0.40 -12.72 1.97
C ALA A 126 -0.74 -12.83 0.96
N GLU A 127 -1.97 -13.05 1.44
CA GLU A 127 -3.16 -13.12 0.58
C GLU A 127 -3.44 -11.77 -0.07
N ALA A 128 -3.28 -10.66 0.63
CA ALA A 128 -3.46 -9.33 0.06
C ALA A 128 -2.47 -9.05 -1.08
N PHE A 129 -1.19 -9.34 -0.88
CA PHE A 129 -0.16 -9.19 -1.92
C PHE A 129 -0.44 -10.08 -3.13
N ALA A 130 -0.75 -11.37 -2.91
CA ALA A 130 -1.09 -12.29 -3.98
C ALA A 130 -2.35 -11.86 -4.74
N SER A 131 -3.36 -11.34 -4.03
CA SER A 131 -4.59 -10.82 -4.64
C SER A 131 -4.30 -9.58 -5.49
N MET A 132 -3.49 -8.63 -4.99
CA MET A 132 -3.08 -7.46 -5.77
C MET A 132 -2.31 -7.86 -7.04
N GLU A 133 -1.39 -8.83 -6.97
CA GLU A 133 -0.69 -9.34 -8.15
C GLU A 133 -1.63 -10.03 -9.14
N ALA A 134 -2.59 -10.81 -8.64
CA ALA A 134 -3.58 -11.48 -9.48
C ALA A 134 -4.47 -10.46 -10.22
N GLN A 135 -4.89 -9.39 -9.54
CA GLN A 135 -5.65 -8.32 -10.19
C GLN A 135 -4.80 -7.56 -11.21
N MET A 136 -3.56 -7.22 -10.86
CA MET A 136 -2.66 -6.57 -11.80
C MET A 136 -2.44 -7.43 -13.03
N THR A 137 -2.19 -8.74 -12.88
CA THR A 137 -2.03 -9.68 -14.01
C THR A 137 -3.32 -9.85 -14.84
N LYS A 138 -4.50 -9.77 -14.20
CA LYS A 138 -5.80 -9.89 -14.87
C LYS A 138 -6.09 -8.67 -15.76
N TYR A 139 -5.72 -7.48 -15.29
CA TYR A 139 -6.04 -6.21 -15.94
C TYR A 139 -4.91 -5.64 -16.81
N ASP A 140 -3.67 -6.11 -16.62
CA ASP A 140 -2.50 -5.84 -17.48
C ASP A 140 -2.64 -6.63 -18.79
N VAL A 141 -3.37 -6.06 -19.74
CA VAL A 141 -3.71 -6.66 -21.04
C VAL A 141 -2.47 -6.77 -21.91
N ASP A 142 -1.61 -5.75 -21.87
CA ASP A 142 -0.40 -5.68 -22.68
C ASP A 142 0.81 -6.41 -22.05
N LYS A 143 0.67 -6.87 -20.81
CA LYS A 143 1.69 -7.60 -20.01
C LYS A 143 2.93 -6.75 -19.72
N SER A 144 2.76 -5.44 -19.65
CA SER A 144 3.81 -4.48 -19.31
C SER A 144 4.26 -4.57 -17.85
N ARG A 145 3.53 -5.30 -17.00
CA ARG A 145 3.63 -5.28 -15.53
C ARG A 145 3.42 -3.87 -14.98
N ARG A 146 2.59 -3.11 -15.68
CA ARG A 146 2.11 -1.79 -15.29
C ARG A 146 0.63 -1.73 -15.63
N LEU A 147 -0.08 -0.78 -15.05
CA LEU A 147 -1.47 -0.53 -15.41
C LEU A 147 -1.60 0.85 -16.02
N ASP A 148 -2.07 0.91 -17.26
CA ASP A 148 -2.46 2.17 -17.89
C ASP A 148 -3.81 2.68 -17.34
N LEU A 149 -4.26 3.85 -17.80
CA LEU A 149 -5.54 4.42 -17.33
C LEU A 149 -6.77 3.57 -17.69
N ASN A 150 -6.78 2.93 -18.85
CA ASN A 150 -7.90 2.10 -19.30
C ASN A 150 -7.98 0.80 -18.47
N GLU A 151 -6.83 0.19 -18.21
CA GLU A 151 -6.69 -1.01 -17.40
C GLU A 151 -7.05 -0.73 -15.93
N LEU A 152 -6.57 0.38 -15.37
CA LEU A 152 -6.98 0.85 -14.04
C LEU A 152 -8.48 1.11 -13.95
N HIS A 153 -9.05 1.74 -14.98
CA HIS A 153 -10.48 2.02 -15.02
C HIS A 153 -11.30 0.72 -15.03
N ALA A 154 -10.93 -0.25 -15.87
CA ALA A 154 -11.57 -1.56 -15.89
C ALA A 154 -11.44 -2.29 -14.54
N PHE A 155 -10.27 -2.20 -13.90
CA PHE A 155 -10.03 -2.75 -12.58
C PHE A 155 -10.98 -2.15 -11.52
N PHE A 156 -11.07 -0.83 -11.42
CA PHE A 156 -11.91 -0.19 -10.40
C PHE A 156 -13.40 -0.40 -10.64
N GLN A 157 -13.84 -0.47 -11.89
CA GLN A 157 -15.25 -0.78 -12.18
C GLN A 157 -15.68 -2.17 -11.71
N ASP A 158 -14.80 -3.16 -11.80
CA ASP A 158 -15.10 -4.55 -11.39
C ASP A 158 -14.84 -4.78 -9.89
N GLN A 159 -13.70 -4.32 -9.38
CA GLN A 159 -13.22 -4.63 -8.03
C GLN A 159 -13.67 -3.61 -6.98
N TRP A 160 -14.04 -2.39 -7.38
CA TRP A 160 -14.46 -1.34 -6.46
C TRP A 160 -15.50 -0.37 -7.04
N PRO A 161 -16.71 -0.84 -7.39
CA PRO A 161 -17.73 -0.02 -8.02
C PRO A 161 -18.06 1.26 -7.24
N GLU A 162 -18.01 1.21 -5.90
CA GLU A 162 -18.27 2.35 -5.02
C GLU A 162 -17.24 3.47 -5.16
N ALA A 163 -15.98 3.14 -5.46
CA ALA A 163 -14.95 4.13 -5.74
C ALA A 163 -15.22 4.86 -7.08
N THR A 164 -15.83 4.16 -8.04
CA THR A 164 -16.23 4.70 -9.35
C THR A 164 -17.64 5.32 -9.36
N ALA A 165 -18.37 5.23 -8.24
CA ALA A 165 -19.75 5.66 -8.18
C ALA A 165 -19.88 7.17 -8.44
N GLN A 166 -20.94 7.53 -9.18
CA GLN A 166 -21.24 8.92 -9.48
C GLN A 166 -21.37 9.74 -8.19
N GLY A 167 -20.55 10.77 -8.05
CA GLY A 167 -20.50 11.66 -6.89
C GLY A 167 -19.46 11.27 -5.82
N SER A 168 -18.74 10.15 -5.95
CA SER A 168 -17.70 9.77 -4.98
C SER A 168 -16.55 10.78 -4.96
N GLY A 169 -16.10 11.23 -6.15
CA GLY A 169 -14.93 12.10 -6.29
C GLY A 169 -13.62 11.46 -5.82
N ILE A 170 -13.62 10.16 -5.46
CA ILE A 170 -12.49 9.52 -4.79
C ILE A 170 -11.35 9.34 -5.80
N LEU A 171 -11.62 8.67 -6.92
CA LEU A 171 -10.61 8.41 -7.94
C LEU A 171 -10.14 9.70 -8.61
N GLU A 172 -11.00 10.70 -8.74
CA GLU A 172 -10.67 11.99 -9.32
C GLU A 172 -9.65 12.77 -8.48
N ASN A 173 -9.76 12.66 -7.14
CA ASN A 173 -8.81 13.31 -6.24
C ASN A 173 -7.53 12.50 -6.03
N VAL A 174 -7.58 11.18 -6.27
CA VAL A 174 -6.48 10.26 -5.96
C VAL A 174 -5.61 9.97 -7.17
N LEU A 175 -6.19 9.61 -8.33
CA LEU A 175 -5.42 9.19 -9.50
C LEU A 175 -4.40 10.21 -9.98
N PRO A 176 -4.68 11.53 -10.01
CA PRO A 176 -3.69 12.53 -10.39
C PRO A 176 -2.43 12.58 -9.49
N LEU A 177 -2.43 11.90 -8.34
CA LEU A 177 -1.23 11.74 -7.51
C LEU A 177 -0.28 10.67 -8.04
N PHE A 178 -0.80 9.70 -8.79
CA PHE A 178 -0.10 8.51 -9.24
C PHE A 178 0.20 8.53 -10.74
N THR A 179 -0.68 9.16 -11.53
CA THR A 179 -0.67 9.09 -12.99
C THR A 179 -0.05 10.34 -13.65
N LYS A 180 0.73 11.15 -12.90
CA LYS A 180 1.34 12.35 -13.48
C LYS A 180 2.30 11.99 -14.62
N ALA A 181 2.08 12.68 -15.75
CA ALA A 181 2.87 12.62 -16.98
C ALA A 181 2.71 11.33 -17.80
N GLY A 182 1.50 10.78 -17.92
CA GLY A 182 1.23 9.73 -18.90
C GLY A 182 1.96 8.42 -18.62
N ARG A 183 2.43 8.22 -17.38
CA ARG A 183 3.23 7.05 -16.99
C ARG A 183 2.33 5.98 -16.41
N ASP A 184 2.49 4.76 -16.89
CA ASP A 184 1.78 3.59 -16.40
C ASP A 184 2.18 3.28 -14.95
N LEU A 185 1.21 2.75 -14.21
CA LEU A 185 1.33 2.54 -12.79
C LEU A 185 2.11 1.25 -12.49
N SER A 186 3.30 1.36 -11.89
CA SER A 186 4.05 0.19 -11.42
C SER A 186 3.34 -0.49 -10.25
N PHE A 187 3.72 -1.74 -9.94
CA PHE A 187 3.13 -2.45 -8.80
C PHE A 187 3.22 -1.69 -7.46
N PRO A 188 4.37 -1.08 -7.08
CA PRO A 188 4.41 -0.20 -5.90
C PRO A 188 3.45 0.99 -5.96
N GLY A 189 3.31 1.61 -7.14
CA GLY A 189 2.34 2.68 -7.36
C GLY A 189 0.91 2.18 -7.23
N PHE A 190 0.61 0.98 -7.73
CA PHE A 190 -0.70 0.34 -7.63
C PHE A 190 -1.07 0.03 -6.19
N MET A 191 -0.15 -0.53 -5.40
CA MET A 191 -0.35 -0.75 -3.96
C MET A 191 -0.66 0.55 -3.22
N LEU A 192 0.13 1.60 -3.48
CA LEU A 192 -0.05 2.88 -2.81
C LEU A 192 -1.34 3.57 -3.27
N LEU A 193 -1.72 3.45 -4.54
CA LEU A 193 -3.01 3.90 -5.06
C LEU A 193 -4.17 3.19 -4.33
N LEU A 194 -4.12 1.87 -4.25
CA LEU A 194 -5.11 1.06 -3.56
C LEU A 194 -5.25 1.46 -2.09
N TYR A 195 -4.13 1.58 -1.36
CA TYR A 195 -4.12 2.10 0.01
C TYR A 195 -4.78 3.50 0.11
N THR A 196 -4.42 4.40 -0.81
CA THR A 196 -4.92 5.78 -0.84
C THR A 196 -6.43 5.86 -1.09
N VAL A 197 -6.96 4.98 -1.93
CA VAL A 197 -8.40 4.81 -2.17
C VAL A 197 -9.06 4.23 -0.93
N SER A 198 -8.51 3.15 -0.36
CA SER A 198 -9.04 2.51 0.87
C SER A 198 -9.21 3.50 2.02
N CYS A 199 -8.26 4.41 2.22
CA CYS A 199 -8.36 5.44 3.26
C CYS A 199 -9.49 6.47 3.02
N ARG A 200 -9.93 6.65 1.77
CA ARG A 200 -10.94 7.63 1.38
C ARG A 200 -12.34 7.05 1.19
N MET A 201 -12.47 5.72 1.27
CA MET A 201 -13.77 5.08 1.17
C MET A 201 -14.67 5.41 2.37
N PRO A 202 -15.98 5.61 2.15
CA PRO A 202 -16.93 5.82 3.24
C PRO A 202 -16.96 4.59 4.15
N GLY A 203 -16.80 4.80 5.46
CA GLY A 203 -16.74 3.72 6.44
C GLY A 203 -15.37 3.07 6.62
N SER A 204 -14.32 3.60 5.97
CA SER A 204 -12.96 3.14 6.20
C SER A 204 -12.50 3.40 7.64
N ASN A 205 -11.84 2.39 8.21
CA ASN A 205 -11.19 2.48 9.53
C ASN A 205 -9.67 2.68 9.42
N LEU A 206 -9.16 2.97 8.22
CA LEU A 206 -7.76 3.33 8.01
C LEU A 206 -7.56 4.80 8.35
N ASN A 207 -6.53 5.11 9.13
CA ASN A 207 -6.16 6.48 9.49
C ASN A 207 -5.70 7.26 8.23
N GLY A 208 -4.97 6.58 7.33
CA GLY A 208 -4.41 7.24 6.15
C GLY A 208 -3.27 8.21 6.49
N LYS A 209 -2.61 8.02 7.64
CA LYS A 209 -1.47 8.81 8.10
C LYS A 209 -0.40 8.93 7.01
N TYR A 210 -0.14 7.84 6.29
CA TYR A 210 0.89 7.76 5.26
C TYR A 210 0.33 7.87 3.84
N ALA A 211 -0.98 8.10 3.68
CA ALA A 211 -1.59 8.22 2.36
C ALA A 211 -1.17 9.54 1.71
N PRO A 212 -0.74 9.52 0.43
CA PRO A 212 -0.51 10.73 -0.34
C PRO A 212 -1.70 11.70 -0.26
N GLN A 213 -1.39 12.97 -0.01
CA GLN A 213 -2.39 14.01 0.13
C GLN A 213 -2.61 14.74 -1.20
N PRO A 214 -3.87 15.07 -1.58
CA PRO A 214 -4.14 15.87 -2.76
C PRO A 214 -3.55 17.27 -2.56
N ARG A 215 -2.87 17.81 -3.58
CA ARG A 215 -2.69 19.27 -3.63
C ARG A 215 -4.09 19.87 -3.87
N ARG A 216 -4.53 20.80 -3.03
CA ARG A 216 -5.86 21.44 -3.15
C ARG A 216 -6.09 21.91 -4.58
N VAL A 217 -6.94 21.23 -5.35
CA VAL A 217 -7.49 21.74 -6.59
C VAL A 217 -8.97 21.96 -6.37
N SER A 218 -9.41 23.19 -6.63
CA SER A 218 -10.79 23.61 -6.47
C SER A 218 -11.67 23.11 -7.62
N THR A 219 -12.82 22.57 -7.20
CA THR A 219 -14.16 22.66 -7.81
C THR A 219 -14.49 21.88 -9.09
N ALA A 220 -15.52 21.03 -8.91
CA ALA A 220 -16.80 21.04 -9.61
C ALA A 220 -16.82 20.87 -11.14
N SER A 221 -17.13 19.66 -11.60
CA SER A 221 -18.04 19.40 -12.73
C SER A 221 -18.19 17.89 -12.98
N GLY A 222 -19.45 17.42 -13.01
CA GLY A 222 -19.97 16.17 -13.61
C GLY A 222 -19.19 14.87 -13.36
N VAL A 223 -19.77 13.93 -12.61
CA VAL A 223 -19.06 12.73 -12.12
C VAL A 223 -19.49 11.45 -12.87
N GLY A 224 -18.52 10.60 -13.22
CA GLY A 224 -18.70 9.34 -13.96
C GLY A 224 -17.68 9.17 -15.11
N PRO A 225 -17.61 8.02 -15.79
CA PRO A 225 -16.70 7.78 -16.94
C PRO A 225 -16.94 8.71 -18.15
N ASP A 226 -18.10 9.37 -18.20
CA ASP A 226 -18.40 10.47 -19.12
C ASP A 226 -17.97 11.85 -18.59
N SER A 227 -17.33 11.90 -17.43
CA SER A 227 -16.84 13.14 -16.87
C SER A 227 -15.79 13.71 -17.79
N GLN A 228 -15.85 15.03 -17.91
CA GLN A 228 -14.84 15.80 -18.60
C GLN A 228 -13.44 15.50 -18.03
N PHE A 229 -13.34 15.24 -16.72
CA PHE A 229 -12.09 14.89 -16.06
C PHE A 229 -11.48 13.56 -16.56
N TRP A 230 -12.27 12.49 -16.65
CA TRP A 230 -11.75 11.20 -17.13
C TRP A 230 -11.32 11.27 -18.59
N ARG A 231 -12.08 12.01 -19.41
CA ARG A 231 -11.72 12.27 -20.82
C ARG A 231 -10.43 13.10 -20.94
N GLU A 232 -10.29 14.17 -20.16
CA GLU A 232 -9.08 14.99 -20.11
C GLU A 232 -7.85 14.21 -19.61
N LEU A 233 -8.02 13.30 -18.65
CA LEU A 233 -6.94 12.43 -18.18
C LEU A 233 -6.51 11.41 -19.25
N VAL A 234 -7.47 10.77 -19.93
CA VAL A 234 -7.19 9.83 -21.03
C VAL A 234 -6.50 10.56 -22.18
N ASP A 235 -6.98 11.75 -22.56
CA ASP A 235 -6.37 12.58 -23.61
C ASP A 235 -4.93 12.99 -23.23
N ALA A 236 -4.68 13.35 -21.96
CA ALA A 236 -3.34 13.66 -21.48
C ALA A 236 -2.36 12.48 -21.56
N PHE A 237 -2.84 11.24 -21.40
CA PHE A 237 -2.05 10.03 -21.61
C PHE A 237 -1.82 9.74 -23.11
N ALA A 238 -2.83 9.97 -23.95
CA ALA A 238 -2.74 9.76 -25.40
C ALA A 238 -1.75 10.72 -26.09
N VAL A 239 -1.68 11.99 -25.65
CA VAL A 239 -0.75 12.98 -26.21
C VAL A 239 0.72 12.62 -25.94
N LEU A 240 1.00 11.90 -24.85
CA LEU A 240 2.36 11.49 -24.49
C LEU A 240 2.83 10.20 -25.19
N GLN A 241 1.92 9.45 -25.83
CA GLN A 241 2.27 8.30 -26.67
C GLN A 241 2.73 8.69 -28.08
N THR A 242 2.69 9.98 -28.46
CA THR A 242 3.07 10.45 -29.81
C THR A 242 4.51 10.98 -29.94
N ASP A 243 5.31 10.98 -28.86
CA ASP A 243 6.69 11.51 -28.86
C ASP A 243 7.80 10.44 -28.68
N PHE A 244 7.52 9.16 -28.96
CA PHE A 244 8.56 8.11 -29.08
C PHE A 244 8.32 7.16 -30.26
#